data_AF-A0A2U2SJ83-F1
#
_entry.id   AF-A0A2U2SJ83-F1
#
_cell.length_a   1.000
_cell.length_b   1.000
_cell.length_c   1.000
_cell.angle_alpha   90.00
_cell.angle_beta   90.00
_cell.angle_gamma   90.00
#
_symmetry.space_group_name_H-M   'P 1'
#
loop_
_entity.id
_entity.type
_entity.pdbx_description
1 polymer ?
#
loop_
_entity_poly.entity_id
_entity_poly.type
_entity_poly.pdbx_seq_one_letter_code
_entity_poly.pdbx_strand_id
1 'polypeptide(L)' 'MSIVKIKILLEQPEFEALVKLSRLDLRAPDEQARYILRQELARRGLLIFPDPNQTGSQSDE' A
#
# COMPACT_ATOMS: atom_id res chain seq x y z
N MET A 1 10.58 4.08 13.40
CA MET A 1 9.30 4.82 13.50
C MET A 1 8.29 4.15 12.58
N SER A 2 7.18 3.61 13.10
CA SER A 2 6.18 2.89 12.30
C SER A 2 4.95 3.78 12.04
N ILE A 3 4.55 3.93 10.78
CA ILE A 3 3.30 4.62 10.42
C ILE A 3 2.15 3.63 10.51
N VAL A 4 1.24 3.84 11.46
CA VAL A 4 0.09 2.94 11.72
C VAL A 4 -1.23 3.44 11.14
N LYS A 5 -1.29 4.72 10.73
CA LYS A 5 -2.51 5.34 10.20
C LYS A 5 -2.17 6.44 9.20
N ILE A 6 -2.89 6.43 8.09
CA ILE A 6 -2.88 7.47 7.06
C ILE A 6 -4.32 7.93 6.88
N LYS A 7 -4.55 9.24 6.86
CA LYS A 7 -5.83 9.83 6.44
C LYS A 7 -5.64 10.41 5.04
N ILE A 8 -6.57 10.10 4.15
CA ILE A 8 -6.59 10.61 2.78
C ILE A 8 -7.89 11.38 2.62
N LEU A 9 -7.81 12.57 2.07
CA LEU A 9 -8.97 13.32 1.62
C LEU A 9 -9.09 13.07 0.11
N LEU A 10 -10.29 12.72 -0.34
CA LEU A 10 -10.59 12.54 -1.75
C LEU A 10 -11.75 13.47 -2.10
N GLU A 11 -11.63 14.16 -3.21
CA GLU A 11 -12.75 14.88 -3.81
C GLU A 11 -13.76 13.87 -4.37
N GLN A 12 -15.00 14.32 -4.57
CA GLN A 12 -16.08 13.44 -5.02
C GLN A 12 -15.76 12.59 -6.27
N PRO A 13 -15.16 13.12 -7.36
CA PRO A 13 -14.81 12.30 -8.52
C PRO A 13 -13.75 11.23 -8.20
N GLU A 14 -12.82 11.51 -7.31
CA GLU A 14 -11.76 10.58 -6.90
C GLU A 14 -12.35 9.44 -6.04
N PHE A 15 -13.28 9.79 -5.15
CA PHE A 15 -14.00 8.81 -4.34
C PHE A 15 -14.88 7.90 -5.21
N GLU A 16 -15.60 8.45 -6.18
CA GLU A 16 -16.42 7.66 -7.11
C GLU A 16 -15.56 6.71 -7.95
N ALA A 17 -14.40 7.17 -8.43
CA ALA A 17 -13.44 6.33 -9.15
C ALA A 17 -12.90 5.19 -8.26
N LEU A 18 -12.58 5.48 -6.99
CA LEU A 18 -12.13 4.48 -6.02
C LEU A 18 -13.20 3.41 -5.79
N VAL A 19 -14.46 3.81 -5.58
CA VAL A 19 -15.58 2.88 -5.37
C VAL A 19 -15.83 2.02 -6.61
N LYS A 20 -15.74 2.61 -7.81
CA LYS A 20 -15.87 1.86 -9.06
C LYS A 20 -14.79 0.80 -9.18
N LEU A 21 -13.53 1.18 -8.91
CA LEU A 21 -12.40 0.27 -8.99
C LEU A 21 -12.47 -0.83 -7.93
N SER A 22 -12.87 -0.49 -6.69
CA SER A 22 -13.00 -1.47 -5.61
C SER A 22 -14.04 -2.56 -5.93
N ARG A 23 -15.13 -2.20 -6.62
CA ARG A 23 -16.12 -3.18 -7.11
C ARG A 23 -15.56 -4.12 -8.17
N LEU A 24 -14.76 -3.60 -9.10
CA LEU A 24 -14.13 -4.42 -10.15
C LEU A 24 -13.16 -5.44 -9.55
N ASP A 25 -12.41 -5.03 -8.54
CA ASP A 25 -11.40 -5.86 -7.87
C ASP A 25 -11.97 -6.70 -6.71
N LEU A 26 -13.30 -6.68 -6.51
CA LEU A 26 -14.01 -7.36 -5.42
C LEU A 26 -13.40 -7.06 -4.03
N ARG A 27 -13.03 -5.80 -3.81
CA ARG A 27 -12.32 -5.31 -2.63
C ARG A 27 -13.11 -4.19 -1.94
N ALA A 28 -12.96 -4.07 -0.62
CA ALA A 28 -13.51 -2.92 0.09
C ALA A 28 -12.80 -1.61 -0.36
N PRO A 29 -13.49 -0.45 -0.42
CA PRO A 29 -12.88 0.80 -0.88
C PRO A 29 -11.63 1.22 -0.10
N ASP A 30 -11.59 1.00 1.21
CA ASP A 30 -10.45 1.34 2.06
C ASP A 30 -9.25 0.42 1.81
N GLU A 31 -9.50 -0.87 1.59
CA GLU A 31 -8.48 -1.84 1.19
C GLU A 31 -7.95 -1.53 -0.21
N GLN A 32 -8.81 -1.09 -1.14
CA GLN A 32 -8.42 -0.65 -2.48
C GLN A 32 -7.51 0.58 -2.40
N ALA A 33 -7.88 1.57 -1.59
CA ALA A 33 -7.05 2.76 -1.37
C ALA A 33 -5.68 2.37 -0.78
N ARG A 34 -5.67 1.45 0.20
CA ARG A 34 -4.43 0.91 0.80
C ARG A 34 -3.56 0.21 -0.23
N TYR A 35 -4.15 -0.57 -1.13
CA TYR A 35 -3.43 -1.24 -2.21
C TYR A 35 -2.79 -0.23 -3.17
N ILE A 36 -3.56 0.76 -3.65
CA ILE A 36 -3.05 1.81 -4.55
C ILE A 36 -1.89 2.56 -3.90
N LEU A 37 -2.04 2.97 -2.64
CA LEU A 37 -0.98 3.63 -1.88
C LEU A 37 0.27 2.76 -1.78
N ARG A 38 0.14 1.47 -1.49
CA ARG A 38 1.28 0.56 -1.42
C ARG A 38 2.01 0.44 -2.75
N GLN A 39 1.27 0.29 -3.85
CA GLN A 39 1.86 0.22 -5.18
C GLN A 39 2.63 1.52 -5.51
N GLU A 40 2.06 2.68 -5.20
CA GLU A 40 2.71 3.96 -5.46
C GLU A 40 3.95 4.20 -4.58
N LEU A 41 3.88 3.85 -3.29
CA LEU A 41 5.03 3.97 -2.40
C LEU A 41 6.15 2.99 -2.79
N ALA A 42 5.81 1.77 -3.21
CA ALA A 42 6.76 0.81 -3.76
C ALA A 42 7.41 1.35 -5.04
N ARG A 43 6.62 1.87 -5.98
CA ARG A 43 7.10 2.49 -7.23
C ARG A 43 8.07 3.64 -6.97
N ARG A 44 7.89 4.38 -5.87
CA ARG A 44 8.78 5.47 -5.43
C ARG A 44 9.98 5.02 -4.59
N GLY A 45 10.13 3.72 -4.32
CA GLY A 45 11.18 3.19 -3.45
C GLY A 45 11.02 3.55 -1.97
N LEU A 46 9.82 3.96 -1.55
CA LEU A 46 9.51 4.35 -0.16
C LEU A 46 9.03 3.17 0.69
N LEU A 47 8.58 2.08 0.05
CA LEU A 47 8.37 0.80 0.71
C LEU A 47 9.55 -0.10 0.39
N ILE A 48 10.40 -0.31 1.39
CA ILE A 48 11.36 -1.41 1.40
C ILE A 48 10.53 -2.64 1.76
N PHE A 49 10.21 -3.48 0.78
CA PHE A 49 9.78 -4.84 1.10
C PHE A 49 11.01 -5.53 1.71
N PRO A 50 10.93 -6.10 2.92
CA PRO A 50 11.97 -7.01 3.36
C PRO A 50 12.02 -8.11 2.31
N ASP A 51 13.12 -8.18 1.57
CA ASP A 51 13.40 -9.30 0.71
C ASP A 51 13.45 -10.53 1.63
N PRO A 52 12.53 -11.50 1.51
CA PRO A 52 12.52 -12.66 2.40
C PRO A 52 13.84 -13.45 2.32
N ASN A 53 14.64 -13.27 1.26
CA ASN A 53 15.96 -13.87 1.11
C ASN A 53 17.11 -13.11 1.81
N GLN A 54 16.88 -11.92 2.37
CA GLN A 54 17.92 -11.18 3.12
C GLN A 54 17.97 -11.51 4.62
N THR A 55 17.07 -12.36 5.10
CA THR A 55 17.01 -12.77 6.53
C THR A 55 18.02 -13.89 6.90
N GLY A 56 19.07 -14.10 6.11
CA GLY A 56 19.94 -15.27 6.23
C GLY A 56 21.43 -14.99 6.01
N SER A 57 21.97 -13.92 6.58
CA SER A 57 23.43 -13.72 6.67
C SER A 57 23.79 -12.88 7.90
N GLN A 58 23.40 -13.34 9.08
CA GLN A 58 24.21 -13.07 10.28
C GLN A 58 25.07 -14.31 10.49
N SER A 59 26.28 -14.25 9.94
CA SER A 59 27.39 -15.10 10.36
C SER A 59 27.82 -14.60 11.73
N ASP A 60 27.44 -15.33 12.78
CA ASP A 60 28.06 -15.18 14.09
C ASP A 60 29.45 -15.81 14.02
N GLU A 61 30.47 -14.98 14.26
CA GLU A 61 31.86 -15.34 14.48
C GLU A 61 32.08 -15.70 15.96
#